data_AF-A0A967EA23-F1
#
_entry.id   AF-A0A967EA23-F1
#
_cell.length_a   1.000
_cell.length_b   1.000
_cell.length_c   1.000
_cell.angle_alpha   90.00
_cell.angle_beta   90.00
_cell.angle_gamma   90.00
#
_symmetry.space_group_name_H-M   'P 1'
#
loop_
_entity.id
_entity.type
_entity.pdbx_description
1 polymer ?
#
loop_
_entity_poly.entity_id
_entity_poly.type
_entity_poly.pdbx_seq_one_letter_code
_entity_poly.pdbx_strand_id
1 'polypeptide(L)'
;MTLTAILPTLRLSIPDPLQPRHWPEHTVPTVSDVVIGGVSLTRLVEISGTPSLLTGDLPHPKPAEARAQGIGNDVTVLIFQVTLRIDTDTDKRVALTDCGFDRVTPCWDECRLIGRTSTAKSTTIELIPGETGSAPWPYPIVTLPTDVHQGDLLAVPCAGAVTLSDVRPRPQEAFAPAERVRELAVTR
;
A
#
# COMPACT_ATOMS: atom_id res chain seq x y z
N MET A 1 18.87 -9.39 5.01
CA MET A 1 18.64 -9.55 6.47
C MET A 1 19.05 -8.27 7.18
N THR A 2 18.14 -7.62 7.92
CA THR A 2 18.43 -6.39 8.69
C THR A 2 18.61 -6.72 10.18
N LEU A 3 19.25 -5.82 10.94
CA LEU A 3 19.44 -6.00 12.39
C LEU A 3 18.09 -6.07 13.13
N THR A 4 17.12 -5.25 12.74
CA THR A 4 15.75 -5.24 13.25
C THR A 4 14.95 -6.49 12.87
N ALA A 5 15.32 -7.20 11.81
CA ALA A 5 14.74 -8.51 11.50
C ALA A 5 15.26 -9.62 12.45
N ILE A 6 16.50 -9.50 12.92
CA ILE A 6 17.11 -10.46 13.87
C ILE A 6 16.68 -10.15 15.31
N LEU A 7 16.64 -8.87 15.69
CA LEU A 7 16.25 -8.38 17.01
C LEU A 7 15.10 -7.37 16.88
N PRO A 8 13.83 -7.83 16.76
CA PRO A 8 12.67 -6.96 16.59
C PRO A 8 12.50 -5.89 17.66
N THR A 9 13.04 -6.10 18.87
CA THR A 9 13.02 -5.11 19.96
C THR A 9 13.77 -3.83 19.62
N LEU A 10 14.75 -3.87 18.70
CA LEU A 10 15.48 -2.68 18.27
C LEU A 10 14.64 -1.71 17.45
N ARG A 11 13.48 -2.12 16.93
CA ARG A 11 12.55 -1.22 16.22
C ARG A 11 12.04 -0.09 17.11
N LEU A 12 12.09 -0.26 18.43
CA LEU A 12 11.76 0.80 19.40
C LEU A 12 12.79 1.94 19.43
N SER A 13 13.99 1.72 18.90
CA SER A 13 15.09 2.69 19.00
C SER A 13 15.71 3.04 17.64
N ILE A 14 15.54 2.18 16.65
CA ILE A 14 16.14 2.34 15.32
C ILE A 14 15.06 2.10 14.26
N PRO A 15 14.86 3.03 13.32
CA PRO A 15 13.93 2.82 12.22
C PRO A 15 14.36 1.63 11.36
N ASP A 16 13.37 0.90 10.83
CA ASP A 16 13.63 -0.08 9.78
C ASP A 16 14.18 0.65 8.54
N PRO A 17 15.33 0.19 8.00
CA PRO A 17 15.95 0.84 6.86
C PRO A 17 15.00 0.82 5.66
N LEU A 18 15.08 1.86 4.84
CA LEU A 18 14.39 1.94 3.55
C LEU A 18 15.39 1.83 2.41
N GLN A 19 14.96 1.41 1.23
CA GLN A 19 15.76 1.50 0.01
C GLN A 19 15.54 2.86 -0.67
N PRO A 20 16.51 3.78 -0.65
CA PRO A 20 16.29 5.16 -1.12
C PRO A 20 15.85 5.26 -2.58
N ARG A 21 16.12 4.24 -3.40
CA ARG A 21 15.78 4.19 -4.83
C ARG A 21 14.29 3.91 -5.11
N HIS A 22 13.53 3.56 -4.08
CA HIS A 22 12.09 3.31 -4.20
C HIS A 22 11.26 4.42 -3.56
N TRP A 23 11.86 5.32 -2.79
CA TRP A 23 11.16 6.35 -2.05
C TRP A 23 11.47 7.73 -2.63
N PRO A 24 10.58 8.72 -2.45
CA PRO A 24 10.87 10.08 -2.89
C PRO A 24 12.16 10.65 -2.25
N GLU A 25 12.76 11.64 -2.89
CA GLU A 25 13.86 12.43 -2.35
C GLU A 25 13.49 12.96 -0.97
N HIS A 26 14.49 13.03 -0.09
CA HIS A 26 14.32 13.47 1.30
C HIS A 26 13.34 12.63 2.12
N THR A 27 13.16 11.35 1.79
CA THR A 27 12.46 10.39 2.66
C THR A 27 13.35 9.99 3.83
N VAL A 28 12.84 10.15 5.05
CA VAL A 28 13.50 9.80 6.30
C VAL A 28 12.57 8.89 7.11
N PRO A 29 12.96 7.63 7.40
CA PRO A 29 12.18 6.77 8.25
C PRO A 29 12.41 7.12 9.73
N THR A 30 11.35 7.00 10.53
CA THR A 30 11.39 7.03 11.99
C THR A 30 10.94 5.66 12.53
N VAL A 31 10.98 5.47 13.85
CA VAL A 31 10.59 4.19 14.49
C VAL A 31 9.10 3.84 14.31
N SER A 32 8.26 4.81 13.95
CA SER A 32 6.80 4.63 13.83
C SER A 32 6.18 5.36 12.65
N ASP A 33 6.96 6.04 11.81
CA ASP A 33 6.45 6.89 10.73
C ASP A 33 7.50 7.07 9.63
N VAL A 34 7.11 7.66 8.51
CA VAL A 34 8.00 8.14 7.46
C VAL A 34 7.75 9.63 7.24
N VAL A 35 8.83 10.38 7.08
CA VAL A 35 8.79 11.81 6.76
C VAL A 35 9.34 12.02 5.36
N ILE A 36 8.62 12.74 4.50
CA ILE A 36 9.02 13.00 3.11
C ILE A 36 9.05 14.51 2.89
N GLY A 37 10.23 15.07 2.63
CA GLY A 37 10.38 16.51 2.45
C GLY A 37 9.88 17.34 3.66
N GLY A 38 9.94 16.77 4.87
CA GLY A 38 9.42 17.39 6.09
C GLY A 38 7.95 17.09 6.41
N VAL A 39 7.23 16.34 5.56
CA VAL A 39 5.83 15.95 5.78
C VAL A 39 5.78 14.56 6.42
N SER A 40 5.29 14.48 7.65
CA SER A 40 4.93 13.22 8.31
C SER A 40 3.73 12.58 7.60
N LEU A 41 3.84 11.29 7.27
CA LEU A 41 2.77 10.56 6.58
C LEU A 41 1.57 10.30 7.49
N THR A 42 1.78 10.06 8.78
CA THR A 42 0.67 9.95 9.74
C THR A 42 -0.07 11.28 9.87
N ARG A 43 0.66 12.41 9.94
CA ARG A 43 0.03 13.74 9.99
C ARG A 43 -0.72 14.08 8.70
N LEU A 44 -0.24 13.63 7.55
CA LEU A 44 -0.98 13.73 6.29
C LEU A 44 -2.32 12.99 6.42
N VAL A 45 -2.31 11.73 6.85
CA VAL A 45 -3.54 10.94 7.05
C VAL A 45 -4.51 11.58 8.02
N GLU A 46 -4.04 12.18 9.12
CA GLU A 46 -4.92 12.89 10.06
C GLU A 46 -5.70 14.04 9.42
N ILE A 47 -5.14 14.66 8.38
CA ILE A 47 -5.73 15.80 7.68
C ILE A 47 -6.62 15.34 6.51
N SER A 48 -6.17 14.37 5.72
CA SER A 48 -6.85 13.94 4.48
C SER A 48 -7.67 12.65 4.60
N GLY A 49 -7.52 11.88 5.67
CA GLY A 49 -8.10 10.54 5.82
C GLY A 49 -7.35 9.48 5.01
N THR A 50 -7.89 8.27 4.94
CA THR A 50 -7.37 7.19 4.09
C THR A 50 -8.36 6.83 2.96
N PRO A 51 -7.87 6.40 1.78
CA PRO A 51 -6.46 6.40 1.38
C PRO A 51 -5.91 7.81 1.14
N SER A 52 -4.61 7.98 1.38
CA SER A 52 -3.86 9.22 1.17
C SER A 52 -2.66 9.00 0.26
N LEU A 53 -2.23 10.06 -0.43
CA LEU A 53 -1.15 10.02 -1.42
C LEU A 53 -0.18 11.18 -1.19
N LEU A 54 1.12 10.92 -1.35
CA LEU A 54 2.14 11.95 -1.42
C LEU A 54 3.08 11.64 -2.59
N THR A 55 3.10 12.52 -3.59
CA THR A 55 3.99 12.39 -4.75
C THR A 55 5.24 13.24 -4.56
N GLY A 56 6.38 12.68 -4.92
CA GLY A 56 7.64 13.40 -5.05
C GLY A 56 8.54 12.76 -6.12
N ASP A 57 9.71 13.33 -6.34
CA ASP A 57 10.67 12.78 -7.29
C ASP A 57 11.53 11.69 -6.63
N LEU A 58 11.95 10.65 -7.35
CA LEU A 58 13.01 9.74 -6.89
C LEU A 58 14.38 10.44 -6.90
N PRO A 59 15.36 9.95 -6.11
CA PRO A 59 16.73 10.47 -6.18
C PRO A 59 17.36 10.34 -7.56
N HIS A 60 17.70 11.47 -8.20
CA HIS A 60 18.45 11.48 -9.47
C HIS A 60 19.81 12.17 -9.32
N PRO A 61 20.92 11.64 -9.91
CA PRO A 61 22.24 12.28 -9.82
C PRO A 61 22.27 13.71 -10.38
N LYS A 62 21.35 14.02 -11.30
CA LYS A 62 21.19 15.31 -11.96
C LYS A 62 19.71 15.66 -12.13
N PRO A 63 19.03 16.13 -11.07
CA PRO A 63 17.57 16.26 -11.07
C PRO A 63 17.08 17.31 -12.07
N ALA A 64 17.83 18.41 -12.25
CA ALA A 64 17.50 19.45 -13.23
C ALA A 64 17.54 18.96 -14.68
N GLU A 65 18.54 18.14 -15.04
CA GLU A 65 18.67 17.59 -16.41
C GLU A 65 17.59 16.55 -16.71
N ALA A 66 17.28 15.66 -15.76
CA ALA A 66 16.22 14.67 -15.92
C ALA A 66 14.85 15.31 -16.14
N ARG A 67 14.52 16.33 -15.34
CA ARG A 67 13.28 17.12 -15.50
C ARG A 67 13.22 17.82 -16.85
N ALA A 68 14.33 18.44 -17.30
CA ALA A 68 14.39 19.11 -18.59
C ALA A 68 14.22 18.15 -19.79
N GLN A 69 14.61 16.88 -19.63
CA GLN A 69 14.46 15.83 -20.65
C GLN A 69 13.10 15.12 -20.57
N GLY A 70 12.22 15.49 -19.65
CA GLY A 70 10.92 14.85 -19.45
C GLY A 70 11.04 13.39 -18.98
N ILE A 71 12.16 13.01 -18.38
CA ILE A 71 12.32 11.68 -17.77
C ILE A 71 11.46 11.69 -16.51
N GLY A 72 10.27 11.07 -16.60
CA GLY A 72 9.37 10.91 -15.47
C GLY A 72 10.06 10.15 -14.35
N ASN A 73 10.21 10.81 -13.22
CA ASN A 73 10.90 10.28 -12.04
C ASN A 73 9.99 10.32 -10.81
N ASP A 74 8.68 10.48 -11.03
CA ASP A 74 7.69 10.57 -9.98
C ASP A 74 7.55 9.23 -9.27
N VAL A 75 7.41 9.31 -7.96
CA VAL A 75 7.02 8.23 -7.09
C VAL A 75 5.94 8.75 -6.17
N THR A 76 4.83 8.03 -6.08
CA THR A 76 3.76 8.35 -5.15
C THR A 76 3.77 7.36 -4.01
N VAL A 77 3.89 7.86 -2.78
CA VAL A 77 3.67 7.05 -1.58
C VAL A 77 2.18 6.98 -1.32
N LEU A 78 1.65 5.75 -1.35
CA LEU A 78 0.29 5.42 -0.98
C LEU A 78 0.24 5.05 0.50
N ILE A 79 -0.67 5.68 1.22
CA ILE A 79 -0.98 5.40 2.61
C ILE A 79 -2.42 4.93 2.71
N PHE A 80 -2.61 3.76 3.32
CA PHE A 80 -3.90 3.09 3.38
C PHE A 80 -4.06 2.37 4.71
N GLN A 81 -5.29 1.98 5.03
CA GLN A 81 -5.64 1.36 6.30
C GLN A 81 -5.99 -0.12 6.13
N VAL A 82 -5.57 -0.94 7.09
CA VAL A 82 -6.08 -2.31 7.25
C VAL A 82 -7.49 -2.24 7.83
N THR A 83 -8.50 -2.64 7.07
CA THR A 83 -9.91 -2.62 7.49
C THR A 83 -10.34 -3.89 8.20
N LEU A 84 -9.70 -5.01 7.90
CA LEU A 84 -9.94 -6.30 8.55
C LEU A 84 -8.70 -7.19 8.50
N ARG A 85 -8.46 -7.97 9.55
CA ARG A 85 -7.41 -8.97 9.62
C ARG A 85 -8.00 -10.34 9.89
N ILE A 86 -7.65 -11.32 9.06
CA ILE A 86 -8.13 -12.71 9.16
C ILE A 86 -6.93 -13.66 9.16
N ASP A 87 -6.84 -14.50 10.19
CA ASP A 87 -5.96 -15.67 10.20
C ASP A 87 -6.81 -16.91 9.94
N THR A 88 -6.48 -17.67 8.89
CA THR A 88 -7.15 -18.93 8.61
C THR A 88 -6.50 -20.08 9.38
N ASP A 89 -7.26 -21.15 9.53
CA ASP A 89 -6.81 -22.45 10.03
C ASP A 89 -5.67 -23.08 9.21
N THR A 90 -5.53 -22.65 7.96
CA THR A 90 -4.49 -23.09 7.00
C THR A 90 -3.19 -22.26 7.06
N ASP A 91 -2.97 -21.50 8.14
CA ASP A 91 -1.86 -20.54 8.32
C ASP A 91 -1.82 -19.41 7.28
N LYS A 92 -2.92 -19.23 6.52
CA LYS A 92 -3.05 -18.14 5.58
C LYS A 92 -3.42 -16.88 6.34
N ARG A 93 -2.58 -15.86 6.19
CA ARG A 93 -2.75 -14.56 6.82
C ARG A 93 -3.23 -13.57 5.79
N VAL A 94 -4.41 -13.02 6.01
CA VAL A 94 -5.07 -12.10 5.07
C VAL A 94 -5.38 -10.79 5.78
N ALA A 95 -5.22 -9.67 5.08
CA ALA A 95 -5.65 -8.35 5.52
C ALA A 95 -6.43 -7.65 4.40
N LEU A 96 -7.62 -7.14 4.70
CA LEU A 96 -8.37 -6.28 3.79
C LEU A 96 -7.93 -4.83 3.97
N THR A 97 -8.04 -4.05 2.90
CA THR A 97 -7.57 -2.67 2.86
C THR A 97 -8.66 -1.74 2.33
N ASP A 98 -8.58 -0.46 2.68
CA ASP A 98 -9.53 0.57 2.22
C ASP A 98 -9.23 1.10 0.80
N CYS A 99 -8.25 0.52 0.10
CA CYS A 99 -7.83 0.94 -1.23
C CYS A 99 -7.69 -0.22 -2.23
N GLY A 100 -7.71 0.12 -3.52
CA GLY A 100 -7.40 -0.74 -4.66
C GLY A 100 -5.93 -0.66 -5.07
N PHE A 101 -5.45 -1.70 -5.75
CA PHE A 101 -4.08 -1.78 -6.28
C PHE A 101 -4.02 -2.01 -7.80
N ASP A 102 -5.16 -2.10 -8.49
CA ASP A 102 -5.27 -2.52 -9.89
C ASP A 102 -4.64 -1.53 -10.90
N ARG A 103 -4.52 -0.26 -10.51
CA ARG A 103 -4.03 0.83 -11.38
C ARG A 103 -2.71 1.43 -10.92
N VAL A 104 -2.05 0.81 -9.96
CA VAL A 104 -0.80 1.28 -9.39
C VAL A 104 0.25 0.20 -9.45
N THR A 105 1.51 0.59 -9.30
CA THR A 105 2.64 -0.35 -9.23
C THR A 105 3.36 -0.20 -7.88
N PRO A 106 2.83 -0.80 -6.80
CA PRO A 106 3.43 -0.67 -5.47
C PRO A 106 4.70 -1.53 -5.34
N CYS A 107 5.72 -0.98 -4.69
CA CYS A 107 6.91 -1.73 -4.28
C CYS A 107 6.64 -2.39 -2.93
N TRP A 108 6.06 -3.60 -2.96
CA TRP A 108 5.63 -4.32 -1.77
C TRP A 108 6.75 -4.67 -0.78
N ASP A 109 7.99 -4.83 -1.27
CA ASP A 109 9.16 -5.04 -0.42
C ASP A 109 9.49 -3.84 0.48
N GLU A 110 8.98 -2.64 0.13
CA GLU A 110 9.12 -1.41 0.92
C GLU A 110 7.85 -1.07 1.72
N CYS A 111 6.81 -1.91 1.67
CA CYS A 111 5.60 -1.71 2.44
C CYS A 111 5.89 -1.75 3.95
N ARG A 112 5.37 -0.79 4.71
CA ARG A 112 5.66 -0.65 6.14
C ARG A 112 4.47 -0.19 6.96
N LEU A 113 4.42 -0.68 8.19
CA LEU A 113 3.54 -0.18 9.24
C LEU A 113 3.99 1.21 9.70
N ILE A 114 3.06 2.15 9.76
CA ILE A 114 3.25 3.49 10.32
C ILE A 114 2.15 3.79 11.36
N GLY A 115 2.30 4.87 12.13
CA GLY A 115 1.39 5.26 13.22
C GLY A 115 1.68 4.56 14.55
N ARG A 116 2.42 3.45 14.54
CA ARG A 116 2.92 2.78 15.74
C ARG A 116 4.16 1.95 15.44
N THR A 117 4.87 1.56 16.49
CA THR A 117 5.99 0.62 16.41
C THR A 117 5.54 -0.77 16.84
N SER A 118 5.99 -1.80 16.13
CA SER A 118 5.78 -3.20 16.52
C SER A 118 7.11 -3.95 16.66
N THR A 119 7.25 -4.67 17.76
CA THR A 119 8.36 -5.61 18.00
C THR A 119 7.98 -7.05 17.72
N ALA A 120 6.82 -7.30 17.11
CA ALA A 120 6.40 -8.63 16.75
C ALA A 120 7.26 -9.19 15.61
N LYS A 121 7.29 -10.52 15.47
CA LYS A 121 8.00 -11.16 14.36
C LYS A 121 7.33 -10.76 13.03
N SER A 122 8.12 -10.69 11.97
CA SER A 122 7.57 -10.46 10.63
C SER A 122 7.03 -11.76 10.04
N THR A 123 5.95 -11.66 9.29
CA THR A 123 5.31 -12.75 8.55
C THR A 123 4.80 -12.25 7.21
N THR A 124 4.58 -13.15 6.26
CA THR A 124 3.89 -12.85 5.02
C THR A 124 2.38 -12.73 5.26
N ILE A 125 1.77 -11.69 4.70
CA ILE A 125 0.33 -11.40 4.74
C ILE A 125 -0.12 -11.12 3.31
N GLU A 126 -1.21 -11.74 2.87
CA GLU A 126 -1.85 -11.44 1.59
C GLU A 126 -2.79 -10.23 1.76
N LEU A 127 -2.61 -9.18 0.96
CA LEU A 127 -3.46 -7.99 1.01
C LEU A 127 -4.59 -8.09 0.00
N ILE A 128 -5.81 -8.05 0.49
CA ILE A 128 -7.01 -8.00 -0.35
C ILE A 128 -7.43 -6.53 -0.50
N PRO A 129 -7.43 -5.99 -1.75
CA PRO A 129 -7.84 -4.62 -2.01
C PRO A 129 -9.36 -4.43 -1.89
N GLY A 130 -9.73 -3.31 -1.27
CA GLY A 130 -11.11 -2.92 -1.03
C GLY A 130 -11.85 -3.82 -0.04
N GLU A 131 -12.92 -3.28 0.54
CA GLU A 131 -13.76 -4.04 1.49
C GLU A 131 -14.53 -5.19 0.82
N THR A 132 -14.72 -5.13 -0.50
CA THR A 132 -15.49 -6.11 -1.29
C THR A 132 -14.66 -7.27 -1.82
N GLY A 133 -13.32 -7.20 -1.77
CA GLY A 133 -12.44 -8.25 -2.30
C GLY A 133 -12.55 -8.51 -3.82
N SER A 134 -13.19 -7.61 -4.57
CA SER A 134 -13.50 -7.74 -6.01
C SER A 134 -12.29 -7.71 -6.95
N ALA A 135 -11.06 -7.56 -6.44
CA ALA A 135 -9.90 -7.49 -7.31
C ALA A 135 -9.48 -8.87 -7.86
N PRO A 136 -8.89 -8.89 -9.07
CA PRO A 136 -8.42 -10.11 -9.68
C PRO A 136 -7.24 -10.70 -8.90
N TRP A 137 -7.32 -12.00 -8.65
CA TRP A 137 -6.22 -12.82 -8.13
C TRP A 137 -5.09 -12.92 -9.18
N PRO A 138 -3.80 -12.99 -8.80
CA PRO A 138 -3.26 -13.11 -7.44
C PRO A 138 -3.21 -11.79 -6.66
N TYR A 139 -3.47 -11.89 -5.35
CA TYR A 139 -3.33 -10.77 -4.44
C TYR A 139 -1.86 -10.57 -4.03
N PRO A 140 -1.44 -9.33 -3.75
CA PRO A 140 -0.08 -9.05 -3.31
C PRO A 140 0.22 -9.64 -1.93
N ILE A 141 1.42 -10.19 -1.77
CA ILE A 141 1.93 -10.73 -0.51
C ILE A 141 2.99 -9.77 0.03
N VAL A 142 2.83 -9.33 1.27
CA VAL A 142 3.71 -8.37 1.93
C VAL A 142 4.28 -8.95 3.21
N THR A 143 5.49 -8.53 3.60
CA THR A 143 6.09 -8.93 4.88
C THR A 143 5.82 -7.86 5.93
N LEU A 144 5.02 -8.18 6.94
CA LEU A 144 4.59 -7.25 7.99
C LEU A 144 4.69 -7.89 9.37
N PRO A 145 4.69 -7.10 10.47
CA PRO A 145 4.59 -7.64 11.82
C PRO A 145 3.35 -8.53 12.02
N THR A 146 3.48 -9.62 12.80
CA THR A 146 2.38 -10.57 13.04
C THR A 146 1.20 -9.98 13.81
N ASP A 147 1.43 -8.88 14.53
CA ASP A 147 0.43 -8.17 15.33
C ASP A 147 -0.27 -7.04 14.54
N VAL A 148 -0.16 -7.02 13.21
CA VAL A 148 -0.97 -6.12 12.36
C VAL A 148 -2.44 -6.42 12.55
N HIS A 149 -3.24 -5.38 12.78
CA HIS A 149 -4.66 -5.47 13.07
C HIS A 149 -5.47 -4.37 12.36
N GLN A 150 -6.79 -4.45 12.49
CA GLN A 150 -7.70 -3.43 11.98
C GLN A 150 -7.33 -2.03 12.52
N GLY A 151 -7.36 -1.04 11.65
CA GLY A 151 -7.02 0.35 11.97
C GLY A 151 -5.57 0.72 11.68
N ASP A 152 -4.68 -0.26 11.49
CA ASP A 152 -3.27 -0.01 11.20
C ASP A 152 -3.09 0.69 9.86
N LEU A 153 -2.14 1.62 9.83
CA LEU A 153 -1.76 2.36 8.63
C LEU A 153 -0.54 1.72 7.98
N LEU A 154 -0.64 1.49 6.68
CA LEU A 154 0.45 0.99 5.85
C LEU A 154 0.84 2.06 4.84
N ALA A 155 2.15 2.21 4.62
CA ALA A 155 2.71 3.06 3.59
C ALA A 155 3.52 2.22 2.61
N VAL A 156 3.31 2.46 1.31
CA VAL A 156 4.03 1.78 0.23
C VAL A 156 4.35 2.78 -0.89
N PRO A 157 5.59 2.82 -1.41
CA PRO A 157 5.87 3.62 -2.59
C PRO A 157 5.35 2.94 -3.85
N CYS A 158 4.77 3.73 -4.74
CA CYS A 158 4.27 3.33 -6.05
C CYS A 158 5.05 4.07 -7.14
N ALA A 159 5.47 3.36 -8.18
CA ALA A 159 6.13 3.98 -9.31
C ALA A 159 5.17 4.89 -10.09
N GLY A 160 5.65 6.08 -10.49
CA GLY A 160 4.89 7.06 -11.24
C GLY A 160 3.97 7.94 -10.37
N ALA A 161 3.32 8.89 -11.01
CA ALA A 161 2.30 9.72 -10.40
C ALA A 161 0.97 8.95 -10.30
N VAL A 162 0.49 8.75 -9.08
CA VAL A 162 -0.78 8.07 -8.76
C VAL A 162 -1.81 9.09 -8.30
N THR A 163 -3.07 8.92 -8.69
CA THR A 163 -4.19 9.75 -8.24
C THR A 163 -5.09 9.01 -7.27
N LEU A 164 -5.89 9.74 -6.47
CA LEU A 164 -6.84 9.11 -5.54
C LEU A 164 -7.87 8.24 -6.26
N SER A 165 -8.24 8.56 -7.51
CA SER A 165 -9.15 7.74 -8.32
C SER A 165 -8.54 6.40 -8.75
N ASP A 166 -7.22 6.28 -8.76
CA ASP A 166 -6.54 5.03 -9.13
C ASP A 166 -6.53 4.01 -7.98
N VAL A 167 -6.64 4.50 -6.73
CA VAL A 167 -6.56 3.68 -5.52
C VAL A 167 -7.88 3.60 -4.78
N ARG A 168 -8.89 4.36 -5.16
CA ARG A 168 -10.23 4.20 -4.55
C ARG A 168 -10.87 2.92 -5.09
N PRO A 169 -11.37 2.04 -4.20
CA PRO A 169 -12.12 0.88 -4.64
C PRO A 169 -13.31 1.35 -5.47
N ARG A 170 -13.37 0.96 -6.74
CA ARG A 170 -14.59 1.19 -7.52
C ARG A 170 -15.63 0.17 -7.06
N PRO A 171 -16.88 0.59 -6.77
CA PRO A 171 -17.98 -0.33 -6.77
C PRO A 171 -17.93 -1.07 -8.10
N GLN A 172 -17.84 -2.39 -8.07
CA GLN A 172 -18.00 -3.17 -9.28
C GLN A 172 -19.42 -2.89 -9.75
N GLU A 173 -19.58 -2.10 -10.82
CA GLU A 173 -20.83 -2.12 -11.58
C GLU A 173 -21.01 -3.58 -11.94
N ALA A 174 -22.00 -4.22 -11.31
CA ALA A 174 -22.38 -5.57 -11.64
C ALA A 174 -22.66 -5.56 -13.14
N PHE A 175 -21.78 -6.20 -13.92
CA PHE A 175 -22.05 -6.48 -15.31
C PHE A 175 -23.19 -7.50 -15.29
N ALA A 176 -24.42 -7.02 -15.17
CA ALA A 176 -25.59 -7.82 -15.49
C ALA A 176 -25.51 -8.07 -17.00
N PRO A 177 -25.42 -9.32 -17.48
CA PRO A 177 -25.74 -9.59 -18.86
C PRO A 177 -27.23 -9.35 -18.98
N ALA A 178 -27.60 -8.15 -19.40
CA ALA A 178 -28.92 -7.87 -19.93
C ALA A 178 -29.02 -8.47 -21.34
N GLU A 179 -29.02 -9.80 -21.43
CA GLU A 179 -29.71 -10.49 -22.51
C GLU A 179 -30.61 -11.56 -21.92
N ARG A 180 -31.87 -11.13 -21.79
CA ARG A 180 -33.05 -11.95 -21.91
C ARG A 180 -32.79 -13.16 -22.82
N VAL A 181 -32.77 -14.34 -22.20
CA VAL A 181 -33.34 -15.54 -22.80
C VAL A 181 -34.82 -15.24 -23.09
N ARG A 182 -35.06 -14.57 -24.23
CA ARG A 182 -36.36 -14.45 -24.90
C ARG A 182 -36.31 -15.34 -26.14
N GLU A 183 -36.05 -16.62 -25.92
CA GLU A 183 -36.36 -17.66 -26.90
C GLU A 183 -36.30 -19.01 -26.19
N LEU A 184 -37.43 -19.40 -25.61
CA LEU A 184 -37.90 -20.78 -25.33
C LEU A 184 -39.15 -20.71 -24.43
N ALA A 185 -40.14 -19.92 -24.87
CA ALA A 185 -41.52 -20.03 -24.40
C ALA A 185 -42.48 -19.67 -25.56
N VAL A 186 -42.18 -20.20 -26.75
CA VAL A 186 -43.18 -20.40 -27.81
C VAL A 186 -43.18 -21.89 -28.10
N THR A 187 -43.72 -22.66 -27.18
CA THR A 187 -44.28 -23.99 -27.47
C THR A 187 -45.35 -24.30 -26.43
N ARG A 188 -46.55 -23.74 -26.63
CA ARG A 188 -47.85 -24.40 -26.45
C ARG A 188 -48.97 -23.45 -26.82
#